data_AF-A0A512BBL0-F1
#
_entry.id   AF-A0A512BBL0-F1
#
_cell.length_a   1.000
_cell.length_b   1.000
_cell.length_c   1.000
_cell.angle_alpha   90.00
_cell.angle_beta   90.00
_cell.angle_gamma   90.00
#
_symmetry.space_group_name_H-M   'P 1'
#
loop_
_entity.id
_entity.type
_entity.pdbx_description
1 polymer ?
#
loop_
_entity_poly.entity_id
_entity_poly.type
_entity_poly.pdbx_seq_one_letter_code
_entity_poly.pdbx_strand_id
1 'polypeptide(L)'
;MTIIYRILSLIINTVALMLTISLLGSIPMLISSAQTMLSGFMMVAVILYSWFSFKFRREVLQQQKIVSHSLRDWVRVNGIVTLIFCFISIIGITPLLANPQPFVDAVKNFGITMPLKTIITFCYVMLVYAVVLLAHILWTFALIKKHKEFFQ
;
A
#
# COMPACT_ATOMS: atom_id res chain seq x y z
N MET A 1 18.09 -11.35 -8.62
CA MET A 1 16.76 -10.69 -8.73
C MET A 1 15.81 -11.02 -7.59
N THR A 2 15.79 -12.24 -7.06
CA THR A 2 14.88 -12.66 -5.96
C THR A 2 15.16 -12.00 -4.61
N ILE A 3 16.41 -11.59 -4.33
CA ILE A 3 16.79 -10.98 -3.05
C ILE A 3 16.21 -9.56 -2.89
N ILE A 4 16.34 -8.70 -3.91
CA ILE A 4 15.78 -7.33 -3.89
C ILE A 4 14.26 -7.40 -3.73
N TYR A 5 13.59 -8.23 -4.54
CA TYR A 5 12.14 -8.43 -4.43
C TYR A 5 11.73 -8.98 -3.06
N ARG A 6 12.54 -9.87 -2.46
CA ARG A 6 12.29 -10.39 -1.10
C ARG A 6 12.34 -9.29 -0.04
N ILE A 7 13.31 -8.39 -0.12
CA ILE A 7 13.45 -7.25 0.79
C ILE A 7 12.28 -6.28 0.62
N LEU A 8 11.94 -5.91 -0.63
CA LEU A 8 10.80 -5.01 -0.90
C LEU A 8 9.49 -5.58 -0.37
N SER A 9 9.19 -6.85 -0.68
CA SER A 9 8.00 -7.53 -0.15
C SER A 9 7.99 -7.62 1.38
N LEU A 10 9.16 -7.72 2.04
CA LEU A 10 9.24 -7.73 3.51
C LEU A 10 8.84 -6.36 4.06
N ILE A 11 9.42 -5.28 3.54
CA ILE A 11 9.13 -3.90 3.94
C ILE A 11 7.63 -3.60 3.76
N ILE A 12 7.09 -3.91 2.58
CA ILE A 12 5.68 -3.67 2.26
C ILE A 12 4.76 -4.45 3.20
N ASN A 13 5.08 -5.72 3.47
CA ASN A 13 4.25 -6.53 4.36
C ASN A 13 4.30 -6.05 5.81
N THR A 14 5.46 -5.59 6.31
CA THR A 14 5.57 -4.98 7.64
C THR A 14 4.70 -3.73 7.75
N VAL A 15 4.73 -2.84 6.75
CA VAL A 15 3.88 -1.65 6.74
C VAL A 15 2.40 -2.02 6.63
N ALA A 16 2.05 -3.02 5.80
CA ALA A 16 0.68 -3.50 5.67
C ALA A 16 0.11 -4.06 6.99
N LEU A 17 0.94 -4.73 7.80
CA LEU A 17 0.54 -5.16 9.14
C LEU A 17 0.22 -3.97 10.06
N MET A 18 1.06 -2.93 10.03
CA MET A 18 0.80 -1.71 10.79
C MET A 18 -0.51 -1.05 10.33
N LEU A 19 -0.72 -0.93 9.01
CA LEU A 19 -1.94 -0.40 8.42
C LEU A 19 -3.18 -1.22 8.80
N THR A 20 -3.05 -2.54 8.93
CA THR A 20 -4.16 -3.41 9.34
C THR A 20 -4.59 -3.12 10.78
N ILE A 21 -3.63 -2.95 11.70
CA ILE A 21 -3.91 -2.60 13.09
C ILE A 21 -4.56 -1.21 13.15
N SER A 22 -4.03 -0.24 12.42
CA SER A 22 -4.62 1.10 12.32
C SER A 22 -6.02 1.08 11.72
N LEU A 23 -6.26 0.24 10.70
CA LEU A 23 -7.56 0.09 10.06
C LEU A 23 -8.63 -0.35 11.07
N LEU A 24 -8.34 -1.38 11.87
CA LEU A 24 -9.28 -1.92 12.85
C LEU A 24 -9.78 -0.86 13.84
N GLY A 25 -8.89 0.02 14.32
CA GLY A 25 -9.26 1.13 15.21
C GLY A 25 -10.04 2.26 14.53
N SER A 26 -9.94 2.37 13.20
CA SER A 26 -10.55 3.44 12.41
C SER A 26 -11.90 3.07 11.78
N ILE A 27 -12.38 1.83 11.91
CA ILE A 27 -13.62 1.35 11.27
C ILE A 27 -14.82 2.29 11.50
N PRO A 28 -15.12 2.77 12.73
CA PRO A 28 -16.25 3.66 12.95
C PRO A 28 -16.13 4.98 12.15
N MET A 29 -14.92 5.52 12.06
CA MET A 29 -14.62 6.75 11.32
C MET A 29 -14.74 6.52 9.80
N LEU A 30 -14.36 5.35 9.30
CA LEU A 30 -14.39 5.05 7.87
C LEU A 30 -15.81 4.93 7.32
N ILE A 31 -16.80 4.59 8.15
CA ILE A 31 -18.21 4.46 7.74
C ILE A 31 -18.94 5.82 7.83
N SER A 32 -18.30 6.86 8.38
CA SER A 32 -18.95 8.16 8.61
C SER A 32 -19.34 8.93 7.34
N SER A 33 -18.66 8.72 6.22
CA SER A 33 -18.92 9.44 4.97
C SER A 33 -18.48 8.63 3.74
N ALA A 34 -19.05 8.94 2.57
CA ALA A 34 -18.65 8.30 1.32
C ALA A 34 -17.15 8.47 1.00
N GLN A 35 -16.58 9.64 1.34
CA GLN A 35 -15.16 9.92 1.12
C GLN A 35 -14.26 9.09 2.03
N THR A 36 -14.62 8.93 3.30
CA THR A 36 -13.88 8.11 4.26
C THR A 36 -14.04 6.62 3.96
N MET A 37 -15.20 6.19 3.46
CA MET A 37 -15.43 4.81 2.99
C MET A 37 -14.53 4.47 1.80
N LEU A 38 -14.42 5.36 0.81
CA LEU A 38 -13.51 5.17 -0.32
C LEU A 38 -12.06 5.06 0.12
N SER A 39 -11.65 5.90 1.07
CA SER A 39 -10.30 5.87 1.66
C SER A 39 -10.05 4.54 2.39
N GLY A 40 -11.04 4.05 3.14
CA GLY A 40 -10.99 2.74 3.80
C GLY A 40 -10.89 1.58 2.82
N PHE A 41 -11.67 1.62 1.73
CA PHE A 41 -11.61 0.61 0.66
C PHE A 41 -10.22 0.54 0.01
N MET A 42 -9.62 1.70 -0.30
CA MET A 42 -8.25 1.75 -0.83
C MET A 42 -7.24 1.16 0.15
N MET A 43 -7.39 1.46 1.45
CA MET A 43 -6.51 0.92 2.49
C MET A 43 -6.63 -0.60 2.61
N VAL A 44 -7.85 -1.14 2.56
CA VAL A 44 -8.09 -2.59 2.50
C VAL A 44 -7.45 -3.20 1.26
N ALA A 45 -7.57 -2.56 0.09
CA ALA A 45 -6.95 -3.04 -1.13
C ALA A 45 -5.41 -3.10 -1.03
N VAL A 46 -4.77 -2.10 -0.41
CA VAL A 46 -3.32 -2.09 -0.15
C VAL A 46 -2.92 -3.28 0.75
N ILE A 47 -3.69 -3.55 1.81
CA ILE A 47 -3.45 -4.66 2.74
C ILE A 47 -3.59 -6.00 2.01
N LEU A 48 -4.70 -6.20 1.28
CA LEU A 48 -4.96 -7.43 0.53
C LEU A 48 -3.91 -7.63 -0.56
N TYR A 49 -3.54 -6.60 -1.31
CA TYR A 49 -2.46 -6.64 -2.29
C TYR A 49 -1.15 -7.11 -1.63
N SER A 50 -0.79 -6.54 -0.48
CA SER A 50 0.44 -6.90 0.25
C SER A 50 0.42 -8.38 0.67
N TRP A 51 -0.71 -8.86 1.18
CA TRP A 51 -0.89 -10.26 1.57
C TRP A 51 -0.81 -11.22 0.38
N PHE A 52 -1.55 -10.96 -0.69
CA PHE A 52 -1.59 -11.84 -1.85
C PHE A 52 -0.30 -11.79 -2.66
N SER A 53 0.38 -10.65 -2.75
CA SER A 53 1.70 -10.55 -3.40
C SER A 53 2.77 -11.30 -2.60
N PHE A 54 2.69 -11.30 -1.27
CA PHE A 54 3.53 -12.13 -0.42
C PHE A 54 3.25 -13.63 -0.61
N LYS A 55 1.96 -14.01 -0.65
CA LYS A 55 1.54 -15.40 -0.94
C LYS A 55 2.06 -15.87 -2.31
N PHE A 56 1.90 -15.04 -3.35
CA PHE A 56 2.44 -15.28 -4.68
C PHE A 56 3.96 -15.50 -4.65
N ARG A 57 4.71 -14.64 -3.96
CA ARG A 57 6.17 -14.79 -3.81
C ARG A 57 6.52 -16.13 -3.18
N ARG A 58 5.84 -16.51 -2.10
CA ARG A 58 6.13 -17.75 -1.36
C ARG A 58 5.78 -18.99 -2.18
N GLU A 59 4.61 -19.01 -2.81
CA GLU A 59 4.10 -20.22 -3.46
C GLU A 59 4.65 -20.39 -4.88
N VAL A 60 4.71 -19.32 -5.67
CA VAL A 60 5.17 -19.40 -7.07
C VAL A 60 6.68 -19.22 -7.18
N LEU A 61 7.26 -18.19 -6.55
CA LEU A 61 8.68 -17.88 -6.76
C LEU A 61 9.63 -18.74 -5.91
N GLN A 62 9.21 -19.17 -4.71
CA GLN A 62 10.05 -19.99 -3.83
C GLN A 62 9.72 -21.48 -3.93
N GLN A 63 8.44 -21.85 -3.92
CA GLN A 63 8.02 -23.25 -3.90
C GLN A 63 7.69 -23.81 -5.29
N GLN A 64 7.65 -22.98 -6.34
CA GLN A 64 7.25 -23.37 -7.71
C GLN A 64 5.96 -24.19 -7.75
N LYS A 65 5.01 -23.86 -6.87
CA LYS A 65 3.72 -24.53 -6.79
C LYS A 65 2.76 -23.96 -7.83
N ILE A 66 1.98 -24.86 -8.40
CA ILE A 66 0.80 -24.49 -9.19
C ILE A 66 -0.23 -23.89 -8.22
N VAL A 67 -0.70 -22.69 -8.55
CA VAL A 67 -1.65 -21.91 -7.77
C VAL A 67 -2.89 -21.62 -8.59
N SER A 68 -4.01 -21.37 -7.92
CA SER A 68 -5.26 -21.08 -8.62
C SER A 68 -5.20 -19.76 -9.40
N HIS A 69 -5.93 -19.69 -10.52
CA HIS A 69 -6.19 -18.45 -11.24
C HIS A 69 -6.72 -17.33 -10.34
N SER A 70 -7.48 -17.68 -9.30
CA SER A 70 -7.98 -16.70 -8.33
C SER A 70 -6.87 -15.92 -7.65
N LEU A 71 -5.71 -16.54 -7.32
CA LEU A 71 -4.60 -15.83 -6.68
C LEU A 71 -4.08 -14.70 -7.59
N ARG A 72 -3.98 -14.97 -8.89
CA ARG A 72 -3.58 -13.97 -9.89
C ARG A 72 -4.57 -12.81 -9.93
N ASP A 73 -5.86 -13.11 -9.90
CA ASP A 73 -6.90 -12.09 -9.98
C ASP A 73 -6.95 -11.24 -8.71
N TRP A 74 -6.81 -11.86 -7.53
CA TRP A 74 -6.66 -11.15 -6.26
C TRP A 74 -5.48 -10.18 -6.27
N VAL A 75 -4.31 -10.60 -6.76
CA VAL A 75 -3.14 -9.70 -6.86
C VAL A 75 -3.38 -8.59 -7.87
N ARG A 76 -4.03 -8.86 -9.00
CA ARG A 76 -4.27 -7.88 -10.06
C ARG A 76 -5.29 -6.83 -9.68
N VAL A 77 -6.46 -7.24 -9.21
CA VAL A 77 -7.54 -6.32 -8.84
C VAL A 77 -7.09 -5.40 -7.71
N ASN A 78 -6.56 -5.97 -6.63
CA ASN A 78 -6.05 -5.16 -5.51
C ASN A 78 -4.81 -4.36 -5.91
N GLY A 79 -3.95 -4.90 -6.77
CA GLY A 79 -2.80 -4.20 -7.31
C GLY A 79 -3.19 -2.95 -8.10
N ILE A 80 -4.26 -2.99 -8.90
CA ILE A 80 -4.77 -1.82 -9.63
C ILE A 80 -5.28 -0.74 -8.67
N VAL A 81 -6.08 -1.12 -7.66
CA VAL A 81 -6.58 -0.16 -6.66
C VAL A 81 -5.43 0.43 -5.85
N THR A 82 -4.46 -0.39 -5.47
CA THR A 82 -3.24 0.05 -4.76
C THR A 82 -2.40 1.00 -5.61
N LEU A 83 -2.36 0.79 -6.92
CA LEU A 83 -1.66 1.65 -7.87
C LEU A 83 -2.33 3.03 -7.96
N ILE A 84 -3.67 3.07 -8.00
CA ILE A 84 -4.45 4.33 -7.89
C ILE A 84 -4.14 5.04 -6.57
N PHE A 85 -4.14 4.31 -5.45
CA PHE A 85 -3.77 4.83 -4.14
C PHE A 85 -2.35 5.44 -4.13
N CYS A 86 -1.38 4.79 -4.77
CA CYS A 86 -0.01 5.32 -4.88
C CYS A 86 0.01 6.66 -5.62
N PHE A 87 -0.70 6.76 -6.75
CA PHE A 87 -0.77 8.02 -7.51
C PHE A 87 -1.43 9.15 -6.73
N ILE A 88 -2.59 8.89 -6.12
CA ILE A 88 -3.28 9.88 -5.29
C ILE A 88 -2.38 10.33 -4.13
N SER A 89 -1.68 9.39 -3.50
CA SER A 89 -0.77 9.70 -2.39
C SER A 89 0.42 10.55 -2.84
N ILE A 90 1.05 10.23 -3.97
CA ILE A 90 2.18 11.01 -4.51
C ILE A 90 1.73 12.42 -4.88
N ILE A 91 0.60 12.55 -5.60
CA ILE A 91 0.05 13.83 -6.03
C ILE A 91 -0.40 14.66 -4.81
N GLY A 92 -0.99 14.03 -3.80
CA GLY A 92 -1.45 14.72 -2.59
C GLY A 92 -0.33 15.16 -1.65
N ILE A 93 0.73 14.36 -1.50
CA ILE A 93 1.85 14.64 -0.58
C ILE A 93 2.80 15.70 -1.17
N THR A 94 2.99 15.75 -2.49
CA THR A 94 3.97 16.66 -3.11
C THR A 94 3.69 18.15 -2.80
N PRO A 95 2.45 18.67 -2.92
CA PRO A 95 2.11 20.03 -2.53
C PRO A 95 2.25 20.28 -1.01
N LEU A 96 1.96 19.26 -0.19
CA LEU A 96 2.09 19.34 1.27
C LEU A 96 3.56 19.49 1.71
N LEU A 97 4.50 18.93 0.95
CA LEU A 97 5.93 19.13 1.19
C LEU A 97 6.38 20.54 0.82
N ALA A 98 5.74 21.18 -0.17
CA ALA A 98 6.04 22.56 -0.55
C ALA A 98 5.43 23.58 0.43
N ASN A 99 4.22 23.31 0.93
CA ASN A 99 3.55 24.13 1.94
C ASN A 99 2.82 23.24 2.97
N PRO A 100 3.45 22.95 4.13
CA PRO A 100 2.88 22.05 5.13
C PRO A 100 1.80 22.69 6.02
N GLN A 101 1.66 24.03 5.99
CA GLN A 101 0.78 24.78 6.88
C GLN A 101 -0.69 24.28 6.90
N PRO A 102 -1.33 24.03 5.75
CA PRO A 102 -2.71 23.53 5.71
C PRO A 102 -2.90 22.20 6.44
N PHE A 103 -1.88 21.33 6.41
CA PHE A 103 -1.93 20.04 7.10
C PHE A 103 -1.68 20.19 8.60
N VAL A 104 -0.77 21.09 9.01
CA VAL A 104 -0.57 21.43 10.42
C VAL A 104 -1.86 21.94 11.04
N ASP A 105 -2.56 22.82 10.34
CA ASP A 105 -3.83 23.39 10.81
C ASP A 105 -4.93 22.33 10.87
N ALA A 106 -4.99 21.42 9.89
CA ALA A 106 -5.88 20.27 9.94
C ALA A 106 -5.60 19.36 11.15
N VAL A 107 -4.34 19.01 11.41
CA VAL A 107 -3.94 18.15 12.54
C VAL A 107 -4.24 18.81 13.89
N LYS A 108 -4.04 20.13 14.00
CA LYS A 108 -4.44 20.91 15.17
C LYS A 108 -5.94 20.86 15.43
N ASN A 109 -6.77 20.90 14.38
CA ASN A 109 -8.23 20.78 14.50
C ASN A 109 -8.67 19.40 15.04
N PHE A 110 -7.83 18.37 14.91
CA PHE A 110 -8.06 17.06 15.54
C PHE A 110 -7.54 16.98 16.99
N GLY A 111 -7.11 18.09 17.59
CA GLY A 111 -6.59 18.14 18.96
C GLY A 111 -5.17 17.58 19.12
N ILE A 112 -4.47 17.32 18.01
CA ILE A 112 -3.13 16.76 18.02
C ILE A 112 -2.13 17.89 17.76
N THR A 113 -1.23 18.13 18.71
CA THR A 113 -0.10 19.05 18.50
C THR A 113 1.15 18.24 18.18
N MET A 114 1.54 18.23 16.90
CA MET A 114 2.80 17.63 16.47
C MET A 114 3.79 18.71 16.03
N PRO A 115 5.09 18.56 16.34
CA PRO A 115 6.12 19.41 15.75
C PRO A 115 6.06 19.34 14.22
N LEU A 116 6.22 20.49 13.56
CA LEU A 116 6.24 20.58 12.09
C LEU A 116 7.26 19.59 11.46
N LYS A 117 8.42 19.42 12.11
CA LYS A 117 9.44 18.48 11.68
C LYS A 117 8.93 17.03 11.64
N THR A 118 8.10 16.63 12.59
CA THR A 118 7.50 15.28 12.64
C THR A 118 6.52 15.07 11.51
N ILE A 119 5.69 16.08 11.21
CA ILE A 119 4.74 16.07 10.10
C ILE A 119 5.48 15.91 8.76
N ILE A 120 6.49 16.74 8.52
CA ILE A 120 7.27 16.69 7.27
C ILE A 120 7.98 15.34 7.13
N THR A 121 8.56 14.82 8.22
CA THR A 121 9.21 13.50 8.23
C THR A 121 8.21 12.39 7.87
N PHE A 122 7.00 12.44 8.44
CA PHE A 122 5.94 11.48 8.14
C PHE A 122 5.53 11.55 6.66
N CYS A 123 5.36 12.74 6.09
CA CYS A 123 5.07 12.93 4.67
C CYS A 123 6.16 12.33 3.78
N TYR A 124 7.44 12.53 4.10
CA TYR A 124 8.56 11.91 3.37
C TYR A 124 8.53 10.38 3.47
N VAL A 125 8.31 9.82 4.67
CA VAL A 125 8.22 8.37 4.86
C VAL A 125 7.08 7.78 4.02
N MET A 126 5.91 8.42 4.03
CA MET A 126 4.76 7.98 3.24
C MET A 126 5.00 8.09 1.74
N LEU A 127 5.69 9.14 1.29
CA LEU A 127 6.06 9.31 -0.12
C LEU A 127 7.03 8.21 -0.57
N VAL A 128 8.08 7.95 0.21
CA VAL A 128 9.04 6.87 -0.07
C VAL A 128 8.32 5.52 -0.10
N TYR A 129 7.42 5.26 0.85
CA TYR A 129 6.62 4.05 0.87
C TYR A 129 5.76 3.91 -0.40
N ALA A 130 5.06 4.98 -0.82
CA ALA A 130 4.24 4.95 -2.03
C ALA A 130 5.06 4.64 -3.30
N VAL A 131 6.26 5.22 -3.42
CA VAL A 131 7.17 4.95 -4.55
C VAL A 131 7.67 3.50 -4.53
N VAL A 132 8.07 2.99 -3.36
CA VAL A 132 8.50 1.60 -3.20
C VAL A 132 7.37 0.61 -3.51
N LEU A 133 6.16 0.91 -3.05
CA LEU A 133 4.96 0.11 -3.31
C LEU A 133 4.62 0.09 -4.81
N LEU A 134 4.70 1.24 -5.48
CA LEU A 134 4.50 1.35 -6.92
C LEU A 134 5.51 0.50 -7.69
N ALA A 135 6.80 0.61 -7.36
CA ALA A 135 7.85 -0.19 -7.99
C ALA A 135 7.61 -1.70 -7.78
N HIS A 136 7.18 -2.09 -6.58
CA HIS A 136 6.85 -3.48 -6.26
C HIS A 136 5.65 -3.99 -7.07
N ILE A 137 4.58 -3.21 -7.23
CA ILE A 137 3.41 -3.59 -8.05
C ILE A 137 3.81 -3.87 -9.49
N LEU A 138 4.56 -2.96 -10.11
CA LEU A 138 5.01 -3.13 -11.49
C LEU A 138 5.86 -4.39 -11.64
N TRP A 139 6.73 -4.65 -10.67
CA TRP A 139 7.56 -5.86 -10.68
C TRP A 139 6.72 -7.13 -10.47
N THR A 140 5.77 -7.14 -9.54
CA THR A 140 4.85 -8.26 -9.33
C THR A 140 4.07 -8.58 -10.60
N PHE A 141 3.57 -7.57 -11.32
CA PHE A 141 2.84 -7.76 -12.57
C PHE A 141 3.72 -8.35 -13.68
N ALA A 142 4.97 -7.89 -13.79
CA ALA A 142 5.94 -8.48 -14.70
C ALA A 142 6.23 -9.96 -14.36
N LEU A 143 6.38 -10.29 -13.07
CA LEU A 143 6.63 -11.66 -12.61
C LEU A 143 5.43 -12.59 -12.84
N ILE A 144 4.21 -12.12 -12.61
CA ILE A 144 2.99 -12.86 -12.94
C ILE A 144 2.93 -13.16 -14.45
N LYS A 145 3.33 -12.20 -15.30
CA LYS A 145 3.36 -12.41 -16.76
C LYS A 145 4.44 -13.43 -17.17
N LYS A 146 5.56 -13.48 -16.46
CA LYS A 146 6.66 -14.42 -16.70
C LYS A 146 6.33 -15.84 -16.24
N HIS A 147 5.67 -15.98 -15.09
CA HIS A 147 5.36 -17.26 -14.46
C HIS A 147 3.91 -17.70 -14.68
N LYS A 148 3.34 -17.40 -15.85
CA LYS A 148 1.95 -17.74 -16.20
C LYS A 148 1.67 -19.24 -16.11
N GLU A 149 2.68 -20.06 -16.38
CA GLU A 149 2.65 -21.53 -16.35
C GLU A 149 2.26 -22.11 -14.99
N PHE A 150 2.46 -21.36 -13.89
CA PHE A 150 2.12 -21.80 -12.54
C PHE A 150 0.68 -21.46 -12.13
N PHE A 151 -0.12 -20.85 -13.01
CA PHE A 151 -1.52 -20.52 -12.71
C PHE A 151 -2.47 -21.45 -13.47
N GLN A 152 -3.26 -22.25 -12.74
CA GLN A 152 -4.27 -23.20 -13.24
C GLN A 152 -5.64 -22.99 -12.59
#